data_AF-A0A7V0Y319-F1
#
_entry.id   AF-A0A7V0Y319-F1
#
_cell.length_a   1.000
_cell.length_b   1.000
_cell.length_c   1.000
_cell.angle_alpha   90.00
_cell.angle_beta   90.00
_cell.angle_gamma   90.00
#
_symmetry.space_group_name_H-M   'P 1'
#
loop_
_entity.id
_entity.type
_entity.pdbx_description
1 polymer ?
#
loop_
_entity_poly.entity_id
_entity_poly.type
_entity_poly.pdbx_seq_one_letter_code
_entity_poly.pdbx_strand_id
1 'polypeptide(L)'
;DEIRAECGPDRLEVYENMALIATVGRGMLDTPGVAGRLFGALGGAGVNVRMIDQGSSGINIIVGVEESDFEKAVRAIYRAFVDA
;
A
#
# COMPACT_ATOMS: atom_id res chain seq x y z
N ASP A 1 7.10 -7.96 -24.42
CA ASP A 1 7.85 -8.89 -25.29
C ASP A 1 9.33 -8.98 -24.94
N GLU A 2 10.02 -7.86 -24.72
CA GLU A 2 11.46 -7.84 -24.34
C GLU A 2 11.79 -8.70 -23.11
N ILE A 3 11.04 -8.57 -22.00
CA ILE A 3 11.23 -9.38 -20.78
C ILE A 3 11.17 -10.90 -21.08
N ARG A 4 10.29 -11.33 -21.99
CA ARG A 4 10.18 -12.75 -22.36
C ARG A 4 11.36 -13.19 -23.21
N ALA A 5 11.79 -12.33 -24.15
CA ALA A 5 12.88 -12.61 -25.07
C ALA A 5 14.24 -12.71 -24.35
N GLU A 6 14.49 -11.84 -23.37
CA GLU A 6 15.78 -11.80 -22.67
C GLU A 6 15.84 -12.72 -21.46
N CYS A 7 14.76 -12.86 -20.70
CA CYS A 7 14.79 -13.53 -19.41
C CYS A 7 14.23 -14.96 -19.42
N GLY A 8 13.51 -15.35 -20.48
CA GLY A 8 12.88 -16.69 -20.60
C GLY A 8 12.07 -17.15 -19.38
N PRO A 9 11.16 -16.33 -18.80
CA PRO A 9 10.45 -16.69 -17.58
C PRO A 9 9.41 -17.78 -17.82
N ASP A 10 9.27 -18.70 -16.86
CA ASP A 10 8.25 -19.77 -16.91
C ASP A 10 6.82 -19.22 -16.98
N ARG A 11 6.57 -18.10 -16.30
CA ARG A 11 5.27 -17.41 -16.27
C ARG A 11 5.47 -15.91 -16.11
N LEU A 12 4.68 -15.13 -16.83
CA LEU A 12 4.64 -13.68 -16.74
C LEU A 12 3.18 -13.23 -16.81
N GLU A 13 2.77 -12.46 -15.81
CA GLU A 13 1.41 -11.96 -15.62
C GLU A 13 1.45 -10.47 -15.33
N VAL A 14 0.45 -9.77 -15.85
CA VAL A 14 0.26 -8.34 -15.61
C VAL A 14 -1.04 -8.18 -14.84
N TYR A 15 -0.96 -7.47 -13.73
CA TYR A 15 -2.11 -7.11 -12.93
C TYR A 15 -2.31 -5.60 -13.05
N GLU A 16 -3.33 -5.21 -13.79
CA GLU A 16 -3.71 -3.80 -14.01
C GLU A 16 -4.65 -3.30 -12.89
N ASN A 17 -5.03 -2.02 -12.97
CA ASN A 17 -6.02 -1.38 -12.10
C ASN A 17 -5.61 -1.38 -10.62
N MET A 18 -4.34 -1.06 -10.33
CA MET A 18 -3.83 -0.92 -8.98
C MET A 18 -3.54 0.55 -8.66
N ALA A 19 -4.13 1.06 -7.58
CA ALA A 19 -3.77 2.34 -7.02
C ALA A 19 -2.70 2.17 -5.94
N LEU A 20 -1.64 2.98 -6.01
CA LEU A 20 -0.59 3.03 -5.00
C LEU A 20 -0.82 4.22 -4.05
N ILE A 21 -0.81 3.96 -2.76
CA ILE A 21 -1.02 4.98 -1.72
C ILE A 21 0.19 4.99 -0.80
N ALA A 22 0.94 6.09 -0.83
CA ALA A 22 2.07 6.32 0.06
C ALA A 22 1.60 7.07 1.32
N THR A 23 1.72 6.42 2.48
CA THR A 23 1.57 7.06 3.79
C THR A 23 2.95 7.45 4.30
N VAL A 24 3.17 8.74 4.57
CA VAL A 24 4.50 9.29 4.90
C VAL A 24 4.46 10.04 6.23
N GLY A 25 5.46 9.82 7.08
CA GLY A 25 5.61 10.56 8.33
C GLY A 25 6.97 10.35 8.98
N ARG A 26 7.63 11.44 9.41
CA ARG A 26 8.97 11.36 10.04
C ARG A 26 8.96 10.56 11.34
N GLY A 27 7.86 10.62 12.10
CA GLY A 27 7.72 9.88 13.35
C GLY A 27 7.37 8.40 13.18
N MET A 28 7.19 7.91 11.95
CA MET A 28 6.81 6.51 11.72
C MET A 28 7.88 5.52 12.20
N LEU A 29 9.16 5.84 12.00
CA LEU A 29 10.29 4.99 12.38
C LEU A 29 10.31 4.70 13.90
N ASP A 30 10.06 5.74 14.70
CA ASP A 30 10.18 5.68 16.16
C ASP A 30 8.83 5.41 16.86
N THR A 31 7.76 5.18 16.11
CA THR A 31 6.41 4.95 16.66
C THR A 31 5.97 3.52 16.38
N PRO A 32 6.14 2.59 17.33
CA PRO A 32 5.60 1.24 17.23
C PRO A 32 4.08 1.26 16.97
N GLY A 33 3.62 0.37 16.10
CA GLY A 33 2.20 0.19 15.81
C GLY A 33 1.63 1.05 14.70
N VAL A 34 2.41 1.94 14.06
CA VAL A 34 1.95 2.72 12.90
C VAL A 34 1.46 1.82 11.76
N ALA A 35 2.23 0.78 11.41
CA ALA A 35 1.81 -0.20 10.41
C ALA A 35 0.51 -0.92 10.83
N GLY A 36 0.41 -1.32 12.10
CA GLY A 36 -0.80 -1.96 12.63
C GLY A 36 -2.04 -1.07 12.55
N ARG A 37 -1.90 0.22 12.89
CA ARG A 37 -2.97 1.22 12.75
C ARG A 37 -3.37 1.41 11.28
N LEU A 38 -2.41 1.48 10.37
CA LEU A 38 -2.64 1.62 8.93
C LEU A 38 -3.42 0.42 8.37
N PHE A 39 -2.91 -0.80 8.57
CA PHE A 39 -3.55 -2.01 8.05
C PHE A 39 -4.86 -2.33 8.76
N GLY A 40 -4.97 -2.00 10.06
CA GLY A 40 -6.22 -2.09 10.81
C GLY A 40 -7.29 -1.16 10.26
N ALA A 41 -6.93 0.07 9.87
CA ALA A 41 -7.86 1.02 9.24
C ALA A 41 -8.36 0.53 7.88
N LEU A 42 -7.45 0.03 7.03
CA LEU A 42 -7.79 -0.52 5.72
C LEU A 42 -8.69 -1.76 5.86
N GLY A 43 -8.32 -2.69 6.74
CA GLY A 43 -9.12 -3.89 7.03
C GLY A 43 -10.49 -3.56 7.61
N GLY A 44 -10.57 -2.61 8.55
CA GLY A 44 -11.83 -2.13 9.13
C GLY A 44 -12.75 -1.42 8.12
N ALA A 45 -12.17 -0.80 7.10
CA ALA A 45 -12.92 -0.27 5.96
C ALA A 45 -13.32 -1.36 4.95
N GLY A 46 -12.78 -2.58 5.04
CA GLY A 46 -12.99 -3.63 4.04
C GLY A 46 -12.32 -3.29 2.71
N VAL A 47 -11.10 -2.73 2.74
CA VAL A 47 -10.25 -2.51 1.58
C VAL A 47 -9.25 -3.67 1.48
N ASN A 48 -9.13 -4.27 0.30
CA ASN A 48 -8.18 -5.35 0.07
C ASN A 48 -6.79 -4.79 -0.30
N VAL A 49 -5.75 -5.22 0.42
CA VAL A 49 -4.36 -4.81 0.16
C VAL A 49 -3.69 -5.88 -0.71
N ARG A 50 -3.32 -5.50 -1.93
CA ARG A 50 -2.69 -6.38 -2.94
C ARG A 50 -1.18 -6.32 -2.94
N MET A 51 -0.62 -5.21 -2.47
CA MET A 51 0.82 -4.98 -2.40
C MET A 51 1.13 -4.20 -1.11
N ILE A 52 2.24 -4.58 -0.46
CA ILE A 52 2.83 -3.83 0.64
C ILE A 52 4.29 -3.60 0.28
N ASP A 53 4.71 -2.34 0.33
CA ASP A 53 6.12 -1.96 0.27
C ASP A 53 6.41 -0.95 1.38
N GLN A 54 7.50 -1.18 2.11
CA GLN A 54 7.91 -0.35 3.23
C GLN A 54 9.35 0.07 2.97
N GLY A 55 9.55 1.37 2.73
CA GLY A 55 10.85 1.90 2.36
C GLY A 55 11.87 1.77 3.47
N SER A 56 13.14 1.55 3.09
CA SER A 56 14.24 1.32 4.03
C SER A 56 14.49 2.44 5.06
N SER A 57 13.98 3.64 4.82
CA SER A 57 14.07 4.80 5.72
C SER A 57 13.08 4.76 6.90
N GLY A 58 12.10 3.85 6.89
CA GLY A 58 11.09 3.74 7.96
C GLY A 58 10.12 4.91 8.04
N ILE A 59 10.15 5.84 7.07
CA ILE A 59 9.27 7.03 7.06
C ILE A 59 8.10 6.88 6.08
N ASN A 60 8.05 5.79 5.32
CA ASN A 60 6.98 5.51 4.38
C ASN A 60 6.48 4.07 4.46
N ILE A 61 5.19 3.91 4.19
CA ILE A 61 4.56 2.65 3.81
C ILE A 61 3.74 2.94 2.56
N ILE A 62 3.98 2.17 1.50
CA ILE A 62 3.22 2.18 0.25
C ILE A 62 2.34 0.94 0.25
N VAL A 63 1.04 1.15 0.01
CA VAL A 63 0.08 0.06 -0.18
C VAL A 63 -0.49 0.11 -1.59
N GLY A 64 -0.59 -1.05 -2.22
CA GLY A 64 -1.32 -1.22 -3.48
C GLY A 64 -2.70 -1.80 -3.20
N VAL A 65 -3.73 -1.13 -3.71
CA VAL A 65 -5.15 -1.53 -3.60
C VAL A 65 -5.76 -1.55 -5.00
N GLU A 66 -6.93 -2.19 -5.15
CA GLU A 66 -7.72 -2.03 -6.38
C GLU A 66 -8.01 -0.55 -6.63
N GLU A 67 -7.94 -0.10 -7.88
CA GLU A 67 -8.19 1.31 -8.24
C GLU A 67 -9.57 1.77 -7.78
N SER A 68 -10.57 0.89 -7.86
CA SER A 68 -11.94 1.16 -7.36
C SER A 68 -12.05 1.39 -5.84
N ASP A 69 -11.06 0.97 -5.05
CA ASP A 69 -11.00 1.17 -3.60
C ASP A 69 -10.17 2.41 -3.21
N PHE A 70 -9.58 3.12 -4.17
CA PHE A 70 -8.62 4.21 -3.92
C PHE A 70 -9.15 5.26 -2.94
N GLU A 71 -10.28 5.90 -3.23
CA GLU A 71 -10.79 6.98 -2.38
C GLU A 71 -11.26 6.47 -1.00
N LYS A 72 -11.72 5.22 -0.95
CA LYS A 72 -12.12 4.56 0.30
C LYS A 72 -10.91 4.29 1.18
N ALA A 73 -9.83 3.78 0.60
CA ALA A 73 -8.55 3.55 1.25
C ALA A 73 -7.95 4.85 1.78
N VAL A 74 -7.87 5.90 0.94
CA VAL A 74 -7.37 7.22 1.34
C VAL A 74 -8.18 7.78 2.52
N ARG A 75 -9.51 7.74 2.44
CA ARG A 75 -10.37 8.21 3.55
C ARG A 75 -10.18 7.42 4.84
N ALA A 76 -10.03 6.10 4.75
CA ALA A 76 -9.78 5.26 5.92
C ALA A 76 -8.44 5.60 6.58
N ILE A 77 -7.39 5.78 5.79
CA ILE A 77 -6.06 6.18 6.28
C ILE A 77 -6.10 7.57 6.91
N TYR A 78 -6.71 8.55 6.25
CA TYR A 78 -6.83 9.91 6.78
C TYR A 78 -7.59 9.94 8.11
N ARG A 79 -8.75 9.27 8.19
CA ARG A 79 -9.50 9.15 9.45
C ARG A 79 -8.68 8.49 10.54
N ALA A 80 -7.88 7.50 10.16
CA ALA A 80 -7.05 6.79 11.12
C ALA A 80 -5.98 7.68 11.72
N PHE A 81 -5.39 8.66 11.00
CA PHE A 81 -4.20 9.40 11.47
C PHE A 81 -4.39 10.91 11.68
N VAL A 82 -5.38 11.54 11.04
CA VAL A 82 -5.57 13.01 11.01
C VAL A 82 -6.83 13.45 11.74
N ASP A 83 -7.94 12.72 11.54
CA ASP A 83 -9.24 13.06 12.15
C ASP A 83 -9.44 12.46 13.55
N ALA A 84 -8.43 11.73 14.06
CA ALA A 84 -8.48 10.97 15.30
C ALA A 84 -8.07 11.78 16.53
#